data_AF-A0A935VGY6-F1
#
_entry.id   AF-A0A935VGY6-F1
#
_cell.length_a   1.000
_cell.length_b   1.000
_cell.length_c   1.000
_cell.angle_alpha   90.00
_cell.angle_beta   90.00
_cell.angle_gamma   90.00
#
_symmetry.space_group_name_H-M   'P 1'
#
loop_
_entity.id
_entity.type
_entity.pdbx_description
1 polymer ?
#
loop_
_entity_poly.entity_id
_entity_poly.type
_entity_poly.pdbx_seq_one_letter_code
_entity_poly.pdbx_strand_id
1 'polypeptide(L)'
;MGELKWSFNEFLAFLLIYVANVDMEFAEEEKMMIKKNVGETTYAKMLVEFESMSDYKAYDTILSYKGVYFPTVEQKGEIMEKITDLFHADAEFNIMEKELLHFLDKMM
;
A
#
# COMPACT_ATOMS: atom_id res chain seq x y z
N MET A 1 5.53 2.06 -23.89
CA MET A 1 6.39 1.68 -22.74
C MET A 1 6.20 2.75 -21.69
N GLY A 2 5.33 2.51 -20.71
CA GLY A 2 5.17 3.44 -19.59
C GLY A 2 6.32 3.19 -18.63
N GLU A 3 7.17 4.18 -18.40
CA GLU A 3 8.15 4.12 -17.32
C GLU A 3 7.39 3.94 -16.01
N LEU A 4 7.60 2.82 -15.33
CA LEU A 4 7.13 2.63 -13.96
C LEU A 4 7.84 3.67 -13.09
N LYS A 5 7.15 4.77 -12.80
CA LYS A 5 7.69 5.91 -12.05
C LYS A 5 8.02 5.54 -10.60
N TRP A 6 7.35 4.52 -10.08
CA TRP A 6 7.48 4.05 -8.71
C TRP A 6 7.98 2.62 -8.74
N SER A 7 8.89 2.30 -7.82
CA SER A 7 9.27 0.94 -7.49
C SER A 7 8.15 0.22 -6.75
N PHE A 8 8.24 -1.11 -6.67
CA PHE A 8 7.29 -1.92 -5.89
C PHE A 8 7.17 -1.45 -4.44
N ASN A 9 8.28 -1.09 -3.79
CA ASN A 9 8.28 -0.60 -2.40
C ASN A 9 7.59 0.77 -2.28
N GLU A 10 7.76 1.66 -3.25
CA GLU A 10 7.07 2.96 -3.30
C GLU A 10 5.57 2.77 -3.52
N PHE A 11 5.18 1.91 -4.46
CA PHE A 11 3.78 1.57 -4.68
C PHE A 11 3.15 0.93 -3.42
N LEU A 12 3.85 -0.01 -2.79
CA LEU A 12 3.38 -0.66 -1.56
C LEU A 12 3.21 0.36 -0.43
N ALA A 13 4.18 1.24 -0.22
CA ALA A 13 4.09 2.32 0.77
C ALA A 13 2.89 3.24 0.49
N PHE A 14 2.67 3.62 -0.77
CA PHE A 14 1.53 4.44 -1.17
C PHE A 14 0.19 3.75 -0.91
N LEU A 15 0.09 2.45 -1.22
CA LEU A 15 -1.11 1.65 -0.99
C LEU A 15 -1.43 1.53 0.51
N LEU A 16 -0.42 1.31 1.35
CA LEU A 16 -0.58 1.23 2.81
C LEU A 16 -1.01 2.58 3.41
N ILE A 17 -0.41 3.68 2.96
CA ILE A 17 -0.82 5.03 3.35
C ILE A 17 -2.28 5.27 2.99
N TYR A 18 -2.70 4.87 1.78
CA TYR A 18 -4.09 5.01 1.34
C TYR A 18 -5.05 4.24 2.25
N VAL A 19 -4.79 2.94 2.49
CA VAL A 19 -5.67 2.09 3.31
C VAL A 19 -5.75 2.61 4.74
N ALA A 20 -4.62 2.95 5.35
CA ALA A 20 -4.60 3.49 6.70
C ALA A 20 -5.27 4.86 6.82
N ASN A 21 -5.38 5.63 5.72
CA ASN A 21 -6.13 6.89 5.71
C ASN A 21 -7.64 6.66 5.52
N VAL A 22 -8.03 5.66 4.72
CA VAL A 22 -9.44 5.30 4.51
C VAL A 22 -10.08 4.71 5.78
N ASP A 23 -9.32 3.98 6.59
CA ASP A 23 -9.83 3.38 7.82
C ASP A 23 -10.15 4.41 8.93
N MET A 24 -9.75 5.69 8.77
CA MET A 24 -9.97 6.81 9.71
C MET A 24 -9.44 6.62 11.16
N GLU A 25 -9.15 5.40 11.59
CA GLU A 25 -8.51 5.02 12.86
C GLU A 25 -7.02 4.74 12.64
N PHE A 26 -6.29 5.72 12.12
CA PHE A 26 -4.85 5.58 11.93
C PHE A 26 -4.14 5.57 13.30
N ALA A 27 -3.72 4.40 13.79
CA ALA A 27 -2.92 4.30 15.01
C ALA A 27 -1.46 4.73 14.72
N GLU A 28 -0.80 5.44 15.65
CA GLU A 28 0.61 5.84 15.43
C GLU A 28 1.55 4.63 15.26
N GLU A 29 1.18 3.49 15.85
CA GLU A 29 1.86 2.20 15.75
C GLU A 29 1.92 1.69 14.31
N GLU A 30 0.83 1.89 13.56
CA GLU A 30 0.71 1.53 12.15
C GLU A 30 1.64 2.36 11.27
N LYS A 31 1.75 3.68 11.54
CA LYS A 31 2.71 4.56 10.84
C LYS A 31 4.13 4.08 11.06
N MET A 32 4.46 3.74 12.31
CA MET A 32 5.78 3.27 12.67
C MET A 32 6.08 1.93 11.99
N MET A 33 5.13 1.01 11.92
CA MET A 33 5.30 -0.25 11.19
C MET A 33 5.52 -0.04 9.70
N ILE A 34 4.73 0.81 9.03
CA ILE A 34 4.95 1.08 7.59
C ILE A 34 6.36 1.66 7.40
N LYS A 35 6.75 2.67 8.19
CA LYS A 35 8.08 3.28 8.14
C LYS A 35 9.22 2.28 8.36
N LYS A 36 9.05 1.33 9.29
CA LYS A 36 10.04 0.29 9.58
C LYS A 36 10.22 -0.68 8.41
N ASN A 37 9.16 -0.98 7.67
CA ASN A 37 9.16 -1.97 6.58
C ASN A 37 9.55 -1.37 5.22
N VAL A 38 8.93 -0.26 4.81
CA VAL A 38 9.20 0.37 3.51
C VAL A 38 10.37 1.37 3.56
N GLY A 39 10.78 1.73 4.77
CA GLY A 39 11.77 2.77 5.05
C GLY A 39 11.12 4.14 5.24
N GLU A 40 11.61 4.89 6.22
CA GLU A 40 11.10 6.22 6.56
C GLU A 40 11.15 7.19 5.36
N THR A 41 12.23 7.16 4.58
CA THR A 41 12.39 7.99 3.37
C THR A 41 11.33 7.68 2.32
N THR A 42 11.05 6.39 2.07
CA THR A 42 10.03 5.95 1.11
C THR A 42 8.65 6.34 1.59
N TYR A 43 8.36 6.11 2.87
CA TYR A 43 7.09 6.49 3.49
C TYR A 43 6.86 8.00 3.38
N ALA A 44 7.83 8.82 3.79
CA ALA A 44 7.70 10.27 3.77
C ALA A 44 7.50 10.79 2.33
N LYS A 45 8.24 10.23 1.37
CA LYS A 45 8.08 10.58 -0.05
C LYS A 45 6.68 10.26 -0.55
N MET A 46 6.18 9.05 -0.30
CA MET A 46 4.85 8.62 -0.76
C MET A 46 3.72 9.34 -0.02
N LEU A 47 3.92 9.70 1.25
CA LEU A 47 2.95 10.49 2.01
C LEU A 47 2.81 11.89 1.42
N VAL A 48 3.92 12.55 1.09
CA VAL A 48 3.88 13.87 0.43
C VAL A 48 3.17 13.78 -0.93
N GLU A 49 3.45 12.73 -1.71
CA GLU A 49 2.73 12.50 -2.98
C GLU A 49 1.22 12.31 -2.73
N PHE A 50 0.85 11.49 -1.74
CA PHE A 50 -0.55 11.24 -1.36
C PHE A 50 -1.25 12.53 -0.91
N GLU A 51 -0.65 13.32 -0.02
CA GLU A 51 -1.19 14.58 0.49
C GLU A 51 -1.26 15.67 -0.59
N SER A 52 -0.38 15.60 -1.60
CA SER A 52 -0.43 16.50 -2.76
C SER A 52 -1.53 16.14 -3.76
N MET A 53 -2.12 14.95 -3.62
CA MET A 53 -3.19 14.41 -4.45
C MET A 53 -4.54 14.48 -3.74
N SER A 54 -5.62 14.56 -4.53
CA SER A 54 -6.97 14.33 -3.99
C SER A 54 -7.25 12.83 -3.89
N ASP A 55 -8.16 12.41 -3.00
CA ASP A 55 -8.52 10.99 -2.82
C ASP A 55 -8.82 10.28 -4.13
N TYR A 56 -9.55 10.95 -5.03
CA TYR A 56 -9.86 10.43 -6.36
C TYR A 56 -8.61 10.16 -7.20
N LYS A 57 -7.62 11.07 -7.18
CA LYS A 57 -6.35 10.89 -7.91
C LYS A 57 -5.48 9.81 -7.29
N ALA A 58 -5.45 9.72 -5.97
CA ALA A 58 -4.72 8.66 -5.27
C ALA A 58 -5.30 7.29 -5.63
N TYR A 59 -6.63 7.16 -5.63
CA TYR A 59 -7.33 5.96 -6.05
C TYR A 59 -7.07 5.59 -7.52
N ASP A 60 -7.20 6.56 -8.44
CA ASP A 60 -6.92 6.36 -9.87
C ASP A 60 -5.46 5.94 -10.14
N THR A 61 -4.52 6.48 -9.35
CA THR A 61 -3.11 6.08 -9.40
C THR A 61 -2.94 4.64 -8.93
N ILE A 62 -3.57 4.24 -7.83
CA ILE A 62 -3.55 2.85 -7.36
C ILE A 62 -4.11 1.91 -8.42
N LEU A 63 -5.22 2.27 -9.07
CA LEU A 63 -5.81 1.47 -10.16
C LEU A 63 -4.89 1.36 -11.37
N SER A 64 -4.22 2.45 -11.74
CA SER A 64 -3.28 2.47 -12.87
C SER A 64 -2.08 1.57 -12.61
N TYR A 65 -1.48 1.67 -11.42
CA TYR A 65 -0.38 0.80 -11.01
C TYR A 65 -0.82 -0.63 -10.74
N LYS A 66 -2.06 -0.85 -10.29
CA LYS A 66 -2.67 -2.18 -10.23
C LYS A 66 -2.75 -2.81 -11.61
N GLY A 67 -3.10 -2.07 -12.66
CA GLY A 67 -3.09 -2.61 -14.03
C GLY A 67 -1.69 -3.03 -14.52
N VAL A 68 -0.63 -2.42 -13.98
CA VAL A 68 0.76 -2.70 -14.36
C VAL A 68 1.38 -3.83 -13.53
N TYR A 69 1.07 -3.87 -12.23
CA TYR A 69 1.66 -4.83 -11.30
C TYR A 69 0.74 -6.03 -11.00
N PHE A 70 -0.59 -5.89 -11.13
CA PHE A 70 -1.62 -6.90 -10.78
C PHE A 70 -2.78 -6.96 -11.80
N PRO A 71 -2.52 -7.28 -13.07
CA PRO A 71 -3.58 -7.51 -14.05
C PRO A 71 -4.43 -8.76 -13.74
N THR A 72 -3.95 -9.71 -12.93
CA THR A 72 -4.62 -11.00 -12.69
C THR A 72 -4.75 -11.38 -11.20
N VAL A 73 -5.76 -12.19 -10.90
CA VAL A 73 -6.07 -12.69 -9.54
C VAL A 73 -4.96 -13.56 -8.96
N GLU A 74 -4.20 -14.29 -9.79
CA GLU A 74 -3.06 -15.10 -9.32
C GLU A 74 -1.92 -14.23 -8.76
N GLN A 75 -1.64 -13.09 -9.40
CA GLN A 75 -0.59 -12.17 -8.94
C GLN A 75 -1.01 -11.37 -7.68
N LYS A 76 -2.31 -11.29 -7.39
CA LYS A 76 -2.82 -10.83 -6.08
C LYS A 76 -2.29 -11.72 -4.95
N GLY A 77 -2.32 -13.04 -5.17
CA GLY A 77 -1.82 -14.02 -4.19
C GLY A 77 -0.34 -13.81 -3.89
N GLU A 78 0.49 -13.63 -4.92
CA GLU A 78 1.93 -13.37 -4.75
C GLU A 78 2.22 -12.05 -4.05
N ILE A 79 1.43 -11.00 -4.31
CA ILE A 79 1.61 -9.74 -3.59
C ILE A 79 1.21 -9.90 -2.13
N MET A 80 0.11 -10.61 -1.87
CA MET A 80 -0.35 -10.83 -0.52
C MET A 80 0.68 -11.65 0.23
N GLU A 81 1.22 -12.69 -0.38
CA GLU A 81 2.30 -13.48 0.19
C GLU A 81 3.54 -12.63 0.43
N LYS A 82 3.92 -11.71 -0.47
CA LYS A 82 5.04 -10.78 -0.24
C LYS A 82 4.79 -9.80 0.89
N ILE A 83 3.57 -9.28 0.98
CA ILE A 83 3.14 -8.35 2.03
C ILE A 83 3.15 -9.12 3.35
N THR A 84 2.47 -10.25 3.43
CA THR A 84 2.55 -11.18 4.54
C THR A 84 4.01 -11.47 4.89
N ASP A 85 4.88 -11.87 3.96
CA ASP A 85 6.28 -12.18 4.26
C ASP A 85 7.08 -10.96 4.79
N LEU A 86 6.84 -9.77 4.23
CA LEU A 86 7.41 -8.50 4.70
C LEU A 86 6.93 -8.14 6.12
N PHE A 87 5.67 -8.42 6.45
CA PHE A 87 5.00 -7.89 7.64
C PHE A 87 4.77 -8.92 8.75
N HIS A 88 4.80 -10.22 8.45
CA HIS A 88 4.62 -11.35 9.37
C HIS A 88 5.81 -11.51 10.34
N ALA A 89 6.88 -10.73 10.14
CA ALA A 89 7.92 -10.52 11.12
C ALA A 89 7.47 -9.70 12.34
N ASP A 90 6.36 -8.94 12.23
CA ASP A 90 5.81 -8.09 13.29
C ASP A 90 4.36 -8.51 13.60
N ALA A 91 4.12 -9.02 14.81
CA ALA A 91 2.82 -9.59 15.20
C ALA A 91 1.67 -8.57 15.19
N GLU A 92 1.98 -7.28 15.15
CA GLU A 92 1.04 -6.17 15.18
C GLU A 92 0.46 -5.82 13.80
N PHE A 93 1.06 -6.29 12.69
CA PHE A 93 0.60 -5.93 11.34
C PHE A 93 -0.69 -6.64 10.89
N ASN A 94 -1.20 -7.58 11.70
CA ASN A 94 -2.36 -8.42 11.37
C ASN A 94 -3.64 -7.62 11.06
N ILE A 95 -3.82 -6.46 11.72
CA ILE A 95 -5.02 -5.61 11.52
C ILE A 95 -4.91 -4.87 10.18
N MET A 96 -3.81 -4.17 9.95
CA MET A 96 -3.57 -3.45 8.69
C MET A 96 -3.55 -4.38 7.47
N GLU A 97 -3.01 -5.59 7.62
CA GLU A 97 -3.02 -6.59 6.55
C GLU A 97 -4.45 -6.98 6.14
N LYS A 98 -5.35 -7.13 7.12
CA LYS A 98 -6.77 -7.42 6.86
C LYS A 98 -7.48 -6.27 6.17
N GLU A 99 -7.20 -5.03 6.59
CA GLU A 99 -7.77 -3.84 5.95
C GLU A 99 -7.26 -3.67 4.52
N LEU A 100 -5.97 -3.91 4.30
CA LEU A 100 -5.37 -3.91 2.98
C LEU A 100 -5.99 -4.98 2.07
N LEU A 101 -6.16 -6.19 2.60
CA LEU A 101 -6.88 -7.27 1.93
C LEU A 101 -8.30 -6.87 1.59
N HIS A 102 -9.03 -6.31 2.55
CA HIS A 102 -10.41 -5.89 2.37
C HIS A 102 -10.53 -4.80 1.30
N PHE A 103 -9.62 -3.83 1.30
CA PHE A 103 -9.54 -2.79 0.28
C PHE A 103 -9.23 -3.35 -1.11
N LEU A 104 -8.22 -4.22 -1.22
CA LEU A 104 -7.87 -4.89 -2.48
C LEU A 104 -9.01 -5.76 -3.01
N ASP A 105 -9.79 -6.37 -2.12
CA ASP A 105 -10.97 -7.15 -2.46
C ASP A 105 -12.13 -6.28 -2.96
N LYS A 106 -12.40 -5.15 -2.28
CA LYS A 106 -13.42 -4.17 -2.68
C LYS A 106 -13.15 -3.46 -4.00
N MET A 107 -11.90 -3.38 -4.43
CA MET A 107 -11.52 -2.83 -5.73
C MET A 107 -11.73 -3.81 -6.90
N MET A 108 -12.34 -4.98 -6.67
CA MET A 108 -12.76 -5.92 -7.72
C MET A 108 -14.27 -5.91 -7.91
#